data_AF-A0AAW9C8Q7-F1
#
_entry.id   AF-A0AAW9C8Q7-F1
#
_cell.length_a   1.000
_cell.length_b   1.000
_cell.length_c   1.000
_cell.angle_alpha   90.00
_cell.angle_beta   90.00
_cell.angle_gamma   90.00
#
_symmetry.space_group_name_H-M   'P 1'
#
loop_
_entity.id
_entity.type
_entity.pdbx_description
1 polymer ?
#
loop_
_entity_poly.entity_id
_entity_poly.type
_entity_poly.pdbx_seq_one_letter_code
_entity_poly.pdbx_strand_id
1 'polypeptide(L)'
;MNCPSRGLVEITLHVYGHVSELWNGHYEVGAGHRTHNEVDLVKFTNGDQFIHKPRSGEFLFRYAGKKALQHCHKLSEGPLTAKALPYHH
;
A
#
# COMPACT_ATOMS: atom_id res chain seq x y z
N MET A 1 -6.49 -4.38 4.69
CA MET A 1 -6.87 -5.30 3.59
C MET A 1 -6.37 -6.71 3.87
N ASN A 2 -6.89 -7.72 3.18
CA ASN A 2 -6.44 -9.11 3.31
C ASN A 2 -5.83 -9.62 1.99
N CYS A 3 -4.57 -10.05 2.01
CA CYS A 3 -3.80 -10.47 0.85
C CYS A 3 -3.38 -11.95 0.96
N PRO A 4 -3.45 -12.76 -0.12
CA PRO A 4 -3.22 -14.21 -0.07
C PRO A 4 -1.87 -14.68 0.51
N SER A 5 -0.79 -13.89 0.39
CA SER A 5 0.54 -14.27 0.92
C SER A 5 0.89 -13.63 2.27
N ARG A 6 0.24 -12.53 2.65
CA ARG A 6 0.58 -11.75 3.85
C ARG A 6 -0.51 -11.74 4.92
N GLY A 7 -1.72 -12.18 4.58
CA GLY A 7 -2.88 -12.02 5.45
C GLY A 7 -3.25 -10.54 5.55
N LEU A 8 -3.36 -10.03 6.78
CA LEU A 8 -3.71 -8.65 7.03
C LEU A 8 -2.56 -7.70 6.67
N VAL A 9 -2.83 -6.82 5.73
CA VAL A 9 -1.93 -5.76 5.27
C VAL A 9 -2.61 -4.40 5.45
N GLU A 10 -1.91 -3.44 6.04
CA GLU A 10 -2.32 -2.05 6.09
C GLU A 10 -1.49 -1.24 5.10
N ILE A 11 -2.17 -0.45 4.26
CA ILE A 11 -1.55 0.47 3.31
C ILE A 11 -1.91 1.88 3.72
N THR A 12 -0.89 2.71 3.91
CA THR A 12 -1.03 4.11 4.35
C THR A 12 -0.52 5.02 3.24
N LEU A 13 -1.38 5.89 2.72
CA LEU A 13 -1.01 6.90 1.72
C LEU A 13 -0.64 8.21 2.43
N HIS A 14 0.62 8.62 2.34
CA HIS A 14 1.13 9.82 3.02
C HIS A 14 1.03 11.07 2.15
N VAL A 15 0.99 12.25 2.78
CA VAL A 15 0.80 13.56 2.12
C VAL A 15 1.86 13.88 1.04
N TYR A 16 3.09 13.38 1.20
CA TYR A 16 4.20 13.65 0.27
C TYR A 16 4.42 12.55 -0.78
N GLY A 17 3.37 11.79 -1.12
CA GLY A 17 3.45 10.75 -2.15
C GLY A 17 4.29 9.53 -1.75
N HIS A 18 4.53 9.37 -0.44
CA HIS A 18 5.05 8.13 0.14
C HIS A 18 3.89 7.21 0.48
N VAL A 19 4.16 5.92 0.43
CA VAL A 19 3.21 4.89 0.84
C VAL A 19 3.91 3.95 1.79
N SER A 20 3.28 3.61 2.90
CA SER A 20 3.81 2.56 3.78
C SER A 20 2.92 1.33 3.78
N GLU A 21 3.56 0.18 3.94
CA GLU A 21 2.94 -1.12 4.09
C GLU A 21 3.32 -1.71 5.44
N LEU A 22 2.32 -2.17 6.20
CA LEU A 22 2.50 -2.88 7.47
C LEU A 22 1.80 -4.23 7.40
N TRP A 23 2.51 -5.31 7.69
CA TRP A 23 1.92 -6.65 7.79
C TRP A 23 2.70 -7.49 8.81
N ASN A 24 2.01 -8.18 9.71
CA ASN A 24 2.62 -9.12 10.67
C ASN A 24 3.94 -8.62 11.34
N GLY A 25 4.00 -7.35 11.75
CA GLY A 25 5.19 -6.73 12.37
C GLY A 25 6.31 -6.28 11.41
N HIS A 26 6.15 -6.49 10.10
CA HIS A 26 7.03 -5.95 9.06
C HIS A 26 6.50 -4.63 8.55
N TYR A 27 7.42 -3.70 8.28
CA TYR A 27 7.10 -2.36 7.80
C TYR A 27 7.97 -2.01 6.59
N GLU A 28 7.35 -1.53 5.53
CA GLU A 28 8.02 -1.09 4.32
C GLU A 28 7.53 0.29 3.89
N VAL A 29 8.41 1.00 3.20
CA VAL A 29 8.10 2.27 2.58
C VAL A 29 8.34 2.17 1.08
N GLY A 30 7.39 2.68 0.32
CA GLY A 30 7.45 2.87 -1.11
C GLY A 30 7.43 4.36 -1.45
N ALA A 31 8.15 4.71 -2.50
CA ALA A 31 8.19 6.05 -3.05
C ALA A 31 7.51 6.07 -4.42
N GLY A 32 6.69 7.10 -4.63
CA GLY A 32 6.07 7.36 -5.92
C GLY A 32 4.70 6.71 -6.03
N HIS A 33 3.69 7.45 -5.59
CA HIS A 33 2.34 7.34 -6.14
C HIS A 33 2.40 7.82 -7.59
N ARG A 34 2.61 6.91 -8.55
CA ARG A 34 2.47 7.24 -9.97
C ARG A 34 1.12 6.77 -10.44
N THR A 35 0.24 7.71 -10.76
CA THR A 35 -1.01 7.42 -11.47
C THR A 35 -0.71 7.41 -12.96
N HIS A 36 -0.83 6.24 -13.60
CA HIS A 36 -0.68 6.09 -15.04
C HIS A 36 -1.89 5.33 -15.58
N ASN A 37 -2.63 5.93 -16.51
CA ASN A 37 -3.89 5.38 -17.03
C ASN A 37 -4.90 4.99 -15.93
N GLU A 38 -5.15 5.88 -14.97
CA GLU A 38 -6.09 5.66 -13.87
C GLU A 38 -5.74 4.46 -12.96
N VAL A 39 -4.49 4.02 -12.96
CA VAL A 39 -3.97 2.98 -12.07
C VAL A 39 -2.90 3.59 -11.17
N ASP A 40 -3.06 3.40 -9.87
CA ASP A 40 -2.07 3.80 -8.89
C ASP A 40 -1.07 2.65 -8.69
N LEU A 41 0.20 2.93 -8.97
CA LEU A 41 1.28 1.98 -8.76
C LEU A 41 2.24 2.51 -7.70
N VAL A 42 2.50 1.67 -6.71
CA VAL A 42 3.49 1.89 -5.66
C VAL A 42 4.55 0.80 -5.75
N LYS A 43 5.82 1.18 -5.66
CA LYS A 43 6.94 0.23 -5.56
C LYS A 43 7.56 0.36 -4.17
N PHE A 44 7.64 -0.74 -3.46
CA PHE A 44 8.27 -0.82 -2.15
C PHE A 44 9.77 -1.11 -2.27
N THR A 45 10.51 -0.77 -1.22
CA THR A 45 11.97 -0.93 -1.17
C THR A 45 12.39 -2.39 -1.26
N ASN A 46 11.59 -3.31 -0.69
CA ASN A 46 11.79 -4.75 -0.81
C ASN A 46 11.50 -5.32 -2.23
N GLY A 47 11.10 -4.49 -3.20
CA GLY A 47 10.81 -4.88 -4.57
C GLY A 47 9.36 -5.28 -4.86
N ASP A 48 8.50 -5.29 -3.84
CA ASP A 48 7.07 -5.51 -4.04
C ASP A 48 6.42 -4.34 -4.75
N GLN A 49 5.28 -4.64 -5.37
CA GLN A 49 4.48 -3.63 -6.05
C GLN A 49 3.03 -3.74 -5.62
N PHE A 50 2.48 -2.62 -5.20
CA PHE A 50 1.07 -2.48 -4.93
C PHE A 50 0.42 -1.71 -6.07
N ILE A 51 -0.69 -2.25 -6.56
CA ILE A 51 -1.45 -1.70 -7.68
C ILE A 51 -2.88 -1.51 -7.19
N HIS A 52 -3.38 -0.29 -7.28
CA HIS A 52 -4.77 0.04 -7.03
C HIS A 52 -5.41 0.52 -8.32
N LYS A 53 -6.56 -0.06 -8.67
CA LYS A 53 -7.36 0.34 -9.82
C LYS A 53 -8.67 0.99 -9.34
N PRO A 54 -8.70 2.31 -9.15
CA PRO A 54 -9.88 3.05 -8.69
C PRO A 54 -11.17 2.70 -9.44
N ARG A 55 -11.11 2.51 -10.77
CA ARG A 55 -12.29 2.25 -11.60
C ARG A 55 -12.98 0.91 -11.31
N SER A 56 -12.21 -0.13 -10.98
CA SER A 56 -12.75 -1.45 -10.63
C SER A 56 -12.78 -1.69 -9.12
N GLY A 57 -12.18 -0.82 -8.31
CA GLY A 57 -12.00 -1.01 -6.87
C GLY A 57 -11.03 -2.14 -6.54
N GLU A 58 -10.20 -2.58 -7.49
CA GLU A 58 -9.28 -3.69 -7.29
C GLU A 58 -8.00 -3.26 -6.58
N PHE A 59 -7.57 -4.10 -5.64
CA PHE A 59 -6.29 -4.00 -4.96
C PHE A 59 -5.46 -5.23 -5.28
N LEU A 60 -4.30 -5.02 -5.89
CA LEU A 60 -3.43 -6.09 -6.36
C LEU A 60 -2.03 -5.93 -5.77
N PHE A 61 -1.41 -7.05 -5.42
CA PHE A 61 -0.02 -7.12 -5.02
C PHE A 61 0.79 -7.99 -5.98
N ARG A 62 1.98 -7.51 -6.32
CA ARG A 62 3.03 -8.31 -6.95
C ARG A 62 4.20 -8.42 -6.00
N TYR A 63 4.41 -9.61 -5.45
CA TYR A 63 5.54 -9.84 -4.56
C TYR A 63 6.85 -9.94 -5.34
N ALA A 64 7.95 -9.48 -4.74
CA ALA A 64 9.29 -9.58 -5.29
C ALA A 64 9.59 -11.03 -5.71
N GLY A 65 10.13 -11.20 -6.91
CA GLY A 65 10.41 -12.53 -7.49
C GLY A 65 9.19 -13.32 -7.98
N LYS A 66 7.95 -12.86 -7.75
CA LYS A 66 6.73 -13.50 -8.27
C LYS A 66 6.23 -12.80 -9.54
N LYS A 67 5.87 -13.60 -10.55
CA LYS A 67 5.24 -13.09 -11.79
C LYS A 67 3.74 -12.86 -11.65
N ALA A 68 3.08 -13.60 -10.76
CA ALA A 68 1.63 -13.55 -10.59
C ALA A 68 1.20 -12.35 -9.74
N LEU A 69 0.14 -11.67 -10.19
CA LEU A 69 -0.59 -10.68 -9.40
C LEU A 69 -1.54 -11.40 -8.42
N GLN A 70 -1.59 -10.90 -7.20
CA GLN A 70 -2.42 -11.44 -6.13
C GLN A 70 -3.49 -10.42 -5.79
N HIS A 71 -4.76 -10.84 -5.82
CA HIS A 71 -5.88 -9.98 -5.47
C HIS A 71 -6.00 -9.89 -3.95
N CYS A 72 -5.99 -8.67 -3.44
CA CYS A 72 -6.23 -8.38 -2.04
C CYS A 72 -7.67 -7.91 -1.86
N HIS A 73 -8.31 -8.41 -0.81
CA HIS A 73 -9.65 -7.99 -0.46
C HIS A 73 -9.59 -6.76 0.45
N LYS A 74 -10.22 -5.67 0.03
CA LYS A 74 -10.40 -4.49 0.88
C LYS A 74 -11.33 -4.86 2.04
N LEU A 75 -10.87 -4.62 3.27
CA LEU A 75 -11.66 -4.87 4.48
C LEU A 75 -12.29 -3.58 4.99
N SER A 76 -11.48 -2.52 5.08
CA SER A 76 -11.88 -1.20 5.54
C SER A 76 -10.97 -0.15 4.90
N GLU A 77 -11.44 1.08 4.88
CA GLU A 77 -10.68 2.28 4.56
C GLU A 77 -11.17 3.39 5.48
N GLY A 78 -10.25 4.23 5.92
CA GLY A 78 -10.55 5.36 6.78
C GLY A 78 -9.57 6.49 6.54
N PRO A 79 -9.93 7.72 6.90
CA PRO A 79 -9.00 8.84 6.83
C PRO A 79 -7.82 8.57 7.76
N LEU A 80 -6.62 8.95 7.31
CA LEU A 80 -5.48 9.05 8.22
C LEU A 80 -5.73 10.25 9.12
N THR A 81 -6.26 10.02 10.32
CA THR A 81 -6.17 11.01 11.38
C THR A 81 -4.71 11.09 11.80
N ALA A 82 -3.97 12.03 11.19
CA ALA A 82 -2.66 12.41 11.68
C ALA A 82 -2.83 12.87 13.13
N LYS A 83 -2.47 12.01 14.09
CA LYS A 83 -2.24 12.47 15.45
C LYS A 83 -1.00 13.36 15.39
N ALA A 84 -1.21 14.66 15.54
CA ALA A 84 -0.11 15.58 15.77
C ALA A 84 0.67 15.07 16.98
N LEU A 85 1.90 14.60 16.75
CA LEU A 85 2.82 14.35 17.84
C LEU A 85 3.22 15.72 18.39
N PRO A 86 3.10 15.98 19.70
CA PRO A 86 3.60 17.21 20.27
C PRO A 86 5.10 17.32 19.99
N TYR A 87 5.50 18.35 19.27
CA TYR A 87 6.91 18.72 19.13
C TYR A 87 7.39 19.22 20.49
N HIS A 88 8.22 18.44 21.17
CA HIS A 88 8.98 18.92 22.32
C HIS A 88 10.26 19.56 21.78
N HIS A 89 10.34 20.90 21.91
CA HIS A 89 11.55 21.69 21.66
C HIS A 89 12.62 21.42 22.70
#